data_AF-A0AAX7VNM9-F1
#
_entry.id   AF-A0AAX7VNM9-F1
#
_cell.length_a   1.000
_cell.length_b   1.000
_cell.length_c   1.000
_cell.angle_alpha   90.00
_cell.angle_beta   90.00
_cell.angle_gamma   90.00
#
_symmetry.space_group_name_H-M   'P 1'
#
loop_
_entity.id
_entity.type
_entity.pdbx_description
1 polymer ?
#
loop_
_entity_poly.entity_id
_entity_poly.type
_entity_poly.pdbx_seq_one_letter_code
_entity_poly.pdbx_strand_id
1 'polypeptide(L)'
;MPSVPSSKETTVNSPVCPHAGKLHGFSNGENLKTEEESQEAARNIQIKTKNSSPERKWIRPDLPSRCTWSLEASKSDSPHTQVSRTVAPAILPNILNKIGDTPMVRINNIPKAFGLKCEILAKCEFFNAGGSVKDRISLRMVEDAERAGILKPGDTIIEPTSGNTGIGLALAAAVKGYRCIIVMPEKMSMEKVDVLRALGAEIVRTPTSARFDSPESHVGVAWRLKNEIPNSHILDQYRNPSNPLAHYDTTAEEILEQCEGKVDMLVAGAGTGGTITGIARKLKERCPNIKIIGVDPEGSILAEPEELNKTDKTQYEVEGIGYDFIPTVLDRSVVDTWYKSNDEESFNMSRLLIREEGLLCGGSSGTAMAAAVHAAKELKEGQRCVVILPDSIRNYIQFVCFLYQISRWVCYRLILGMVTLGNMLSSILAGKINLSDPVSKVLYKQFKQITLTDNLGKLSSILEIDHFALVVHEQIQYLTDGSHSKKQMVFGVVTAVDLLNFVTARKRQERSMSESTDELN
;
A
#
# COMPACT_ATOMS: atom_id res chain seq x y z
N MET A 1 39.17 -33.52 -26.59
CA MET A 1 40.65 -33.56 -26.74
C MET A 1 40.95 -33.90 -28.18
N PRO A 2 41.90 -33.26 -28.88
CA PRO A 2 43.23 -32.76 -28.44
C PRO A 2 43.37 -31.23 -28.65
N SER A 3 44.40 -30.46 -28.30
CA SER A 3 45.61 -30.57 -27.48
C SER A 3 46.12 -29.12 -27.30
N VAL A 4 46.57 -28.76 -26.10
CA VAL A 4 47.19 -27.46 -25.77
C VAL A 4 48.55 -27.30 -26.47
N PRO A 5 48.95 -26.07 -26.82
CA PRO A 5 50.32 -25.65 -26.53
C PRO A 5 50.40 -24.35 -25.71
N SER A 6 51.45 -24.35 -24.89
CA SER A 6 51.81 -23.40 -23.84
C SER A 6 52.48 -22.11 -24.36
N SER A 7 52.21 -21.03 -23.63
CA SER A 7 52.99 -19.81 -23.35
C SER A 7 53.63 -18.97 -24.48
N LYS A 8 53.31 -17.67 -24.47
CA LYS A 8 54.29 -16.57 -24.39
C LYS A 8 53.59 -15.26 -23.98
N GLU A 9 54.21 -14.58 -23.02
CA GLU A 9 53.84 -13.27 -22.49
C GLU A 9 53.94 -12.18 -23.56
N THR A 10 52.96 -11.27 -23.58
CA THR A 10 53.15 -9.91 -24.07
C THR A 10 52.27 -8.96 -23.26
N THR A 11 52.95 -8.00 -22.65
CA THR A 11 52.49 -6.86 -21.87
C THR A 11 51.50 -5.97 -22.63
N VAL A 12 50.34 -5.67 -22.03
CA VAL A 12 49.44 -4.61 -22.49
C VAL A 12 49.09 -3.68 -21.33
N ASN A 13 49.32 -2.40 -21.58
CA ASN A 13 49.19 -1.25 -20.71
C ASN A 13 47.79 -1.10 -20.08
N SER A 14 47.74 -0.84 -18.78
CA SER A 14 46.57 -0.32 -18.08
C SER A 14 46.61 1.21 -18.02
N PRO A 15 45.53 1.95 -18.31
CA PRO A 15 45.52 3.40 -18.18
C PRO A 15 45.35 3.81 -16.71
N VAL A 16 46.23 4.71 -16.28
CA VAL A 16 46.36 5.29 -14.94
C VAL A 16 45.32 6.40 -14.72
N CYS A 17 44.68 6.38 -13.56
CA CYS A 17 43.74 7.39 -13.06
C CYS A 17 44.49 8.65 -12.57
N PRO A 18 44.19 9.87 -13.06
CA PRO A 18 44.94 11.07 -12.67
C PRO A 18 44.13 11.97 -11.72
N HIS A 19 44.28 11.81 -10.39
CA HIS A 19 44.26 12.91 -9.41
C HIS A 19 44.44 12.41 -7.96
N ALA A 20 45.68 12.07 -7.61
CA ALA A 20 46.13 12.04 -6.23
C ALA A 20 47.31 13.01 -6.10
N GLY A 21 47.19 13.98 -5.18
CA GLY A 21 48.32 14.77 -4.72
C GLY A 21 48.14 16.29 -4.84
N LYS A 22 47.74 16.91 -3.73
CA LYS A 22 48.25 18.22 -3.27
C LYS A 22 47.90 18.41 -1.80
N LEU A 23 48.85 18.06 -0.93
CA LEU A 23 48.89 18.44 0.48
C LEU A 23 50.35 18.79 0.84
N HIS A 24 50.60 20.09 1.01
CA HIS A 24 51.67 20.74 1.77
C HIS A 24 51.23 22.21 1.88
N GLY A 25 51.28 22.94 2.98
CA GLY A 25 51.73 22.70 4.35
C GLY A 25 51.85 24.10 5.00
N PHE A 26 51.40 24.28 6.23
CA PHE A 26 51.84 25.37 7.12
C PHE A 26 51.68 24.93 8.58
N SER A 27 52.83 24.73 9.23
CA SER A 27 53.12 24.79 10.68
C SER A 27 52.88 26.21 11.21
N ASN A 28 52.62 26.56 12.49
CA ASN A 28 52.73 25.96 13.83
C ASN A 28 51.86 26.82 14.79
N GLY A 29 51.45 26.28 15.94
CA GLY A 29 51.16 27.11 17.14
C GLY A 29 49.96 26.72 18.01
N GLU A 30 50.20 25.80 18.95
CA GLU A 30 49.65 25.72 20.33
C GLU A 30 48.12 25.88 20.59
N ASN A 31 47.45 24.78 20.93
CA ASN A 31 47.01 24.52 22.32
C ASN A 31 46.32 23.16 22.48
N LEU A 32 46.72 22.43 23.52
CA LEU A 32 46.12 21.18 23.99
C LEU A 32 44.64 21.39 24.39
N LYS A 33 43.77 20.45 24.00
CA LYS A 33 42.74 19.83 24.86
C LYS A 33 42.06 18.65 24.14
N THR A 34 42.39 17.46 24.63
CA THR A 34 41.61 16.20 24.69
C THR A 34 40.54 15.94 23.62
N GLU A 35 40.86 14.97 22.78
CA GLU A 35 39.95 14.14 21.98
C GLU A 35 38.97 13.37 22.88
N GLU A 36 37.68 13.53 22.63
CA GLU A 36 36.62 12.51 22.70
C GLU A 36 35.27 13.23 22.56
N GLU A 37 34.74 13.31 21.33
CA GLU A 37 33.32 13.54 20.97
C GLU A 37 33.24 14.06 19.53
N SER A 38 33.06 13.19 18.54
CA SER A 38 32.48 13.57 17.23
C SER A 38 32.40 12.39 16.23
N GLN A 39 31.65 11.33 16.57
CA GLN A 39 31.12 10.41 15.56
C GLN A 39 29.73 9.87 15.94
N GLU A 40 28.73 10.74 16.06
CA GLU A 40 27.33 10.35 15.83
C GLU A 40 26.45 11.58 15.59
N ALA A 41 26.40 12.04 14.34
CA ALA A 41 25.44 13.05 13.90
C ALA A 41 24.57 12.47 12.79
N ALA A 42 23.76 11.47 13.14
CA ALA A 42 22.54 11.18 12.40
C ALA A 42 21.65 12.43 12.51
N ARG A 43 21.44 13.12 11.38
CA ARG A 43 20.66 14.35 11.27
C ARG A 43 19.18 14.08 11.58
N ASN A 44 18.81 14.16 12.85
CA ASN A 44 17.42 14.35 13.26
C ASN A 44 17.02 15.80 13.00
N ILE A 45 16.10 16.01 12.05
CA ILE A 45 15.49 17.32 11.81
C ILE A 45 14.52 17.60 12.96
N GLN A 46 14.95 18.39 13.94
CA GLN A 46 14.06 18.94 14.97
C GLN A 46 13.25 20.10 14.38
N ILE A 47 11.93 19.89 14.29
CA ILE A 47 10.95 20.89 13.86
C ILE A 47 10.81 21.96 14.96
N LYS A 48 11.22 23.20 14.66
CA LYS A 48 10.97 24.35 15.54
C LYS A 48 9.51 24.80 15.42
N THR A 49 8.74 24.62 16.48
CA THR A 49 7.39 25.18 16.62
C THR A 49 7.46 26.70 16.87
N LYS A 50 7.42 27.50 15.80
CA LYS A 50 7.13 28.94 15.90
C LYS A 50 5.63 29.18 15.73
N ASN A 51 5.00 29.64 16.81
CA ASN A 51 3.65 30.17 16.85
C ASN A 51 3.59 31.54 16.17
N SER A 52 3.18 31.55 14.90
CA SER A 52 2.51 32.68 14.24
C SER A 52 1.98 32.16 12.91
N SER A 53 0.71 31.77 12.80
CA SER A 53 0.15 31.11 11.60
C SER A 53 0.16 32.09 10.41
N PRO A 54 1.05 31.94 9.42
CA PRO A 54 0.88 32.60 8.14
C PRO A 54 -0.32 31.94 7.46
N GLU A 55 -1.12 32.69 6.69
CA GLU A 55 -2.22 32.14 5.89
C GLU A 55 -1.78 30.84 5.19
N ARG A 56 -2.55 29.78 5.41
CA ARG A 56 -2.25 28.42 4.95
C ARG A 56 -2.27 28.42 3.41
N LYS A 57 -1.10 28.56 2.77
CA LYS A 57 -0.92 28.33 1.33
C LYS A 57 -1.11 26.85 1.02
N TRP A 58 -2.37 26.41 1.03
CA TRP A 58 -2.79 25.04 0.78
C TRP A 58 -3.93 25.04 -0.23
N ILE A 59 -3.82 24.22 -1.27
CA ILE A 59 -4.89 23.99 -2.22
C ILE A 59 -5.59 22.69 -1.84
N ARG A 60 -6.90 22.75 -1.59
CA ARG A 60 -7.67 21.58 -1.16
C ARG A 60 -7.73 20.50 -2.26
N PRO A 61 -7.64 19.21 -1.92
CA PRO A 61 -7.69 18.11 -2.90
C PRO A 61 -9.10 17.83 -3.45
N ASP A 62 -10.12 18.42 -2.84
CA ASP A 62 -11.55 18.18 -3.11
C ASP A 62 -12.27 19.34 -3.81
N LEU A 63 -11.53 20.30 -4.36
CA LEU A 63 -12.17 21.35 -5.13
C LEU A 63 -12.84 20.73 -6.37
N PRO A 64 -14.02 21.22 -6.78
CA PRO A 64 -14.64 20.78 -8.02
C PRO A 64 -13.69 20.93 -9.21
N SER A 65 -13.75 19.96 -10.13
CA SER A 65 -12.95 20.01 -11.35
C SER A 65 -13.35 21.22 -12.20
N ARG A 66 -12.36 21.84 -12.83
CA ARG A 66 -12.55 22.90 -13.84
C ARG A 66 -12.43 22.36 -15.27
N CYS A 67 -12.30 21.04 -15.42
CA CYS A 67 -12.21 20.40 -16.73
C CYS A 67 -13.56 20.55 -17.45
N THR A 68 -13.52 21.02 -18.70
CA THR A 68 -14.70 21.22 -19.57
C THR A 68 -14.92 20.06 -20.53
N TRP A 69 -14.30 18.91 -20.29
CA TRP A 69 -14.51 17.71 -21.10
C TRP A 69 -15.98 17.28 -21.06
N SER A 70 -16.52 16.93 -22.22
CA SER A 70 -17.79 16.24 -22.39
C SER A 70 -17.66 15.19 -23.50
N LEU A 71 -18.62 14.27 -23.60
CA LEU A 71 -18.60 13.22 -24.62
C LEU A 71 -18.72 13.77 -26.05
N GLU A 72 -19.36 14.92 -26.21
CA GLU A 72 -19.58 15.61 -27.48
C GLU A 72 -18.44 16.55 -27.88
N ALA A 73 -17.50 16.83 -26.97
CA ALA A 73 -16.41 17.76 -27.20
C ALA A 73 -15.42 17.21 -28.25
N SER A 74 -14.93 18.09 -29.14
CA SER A 74 -13.89 17.69 -30.11
C SER A 74 -12.57 17.40 -29.40
N LYS A 75 -11.89 16.34 -29.83
CA LYS A 75 -10.55 15.97 -29.33
C LYS A 75 -9.50 17.04 -29.62
N SER A 76 -9.67 17.81 -30.69
CA SER A 76 -8.78 18.93 -31.07
C SER A 76 -8.77 20.05 -30.05
N ASP A 77 -9.83 20.17 -29.25
CA ASP A 77 -10.05 21.31 -28.37
C ASP A 77 -9.51 21.04 -26.96
N SER A 78 -8.98 19.84 -26.72
CA SER A 78 -8.38 19.47 -25.44
C SER A 78 -7.10 20.28 -25.21
N PRO A 79 -6.98 21.02 -24.10
CA PRO A 79 -5.78 21.81 -23.77
C PRO A 79 -4.65 20.93 -23.20
N HIS A 80 -4.87 19.62 -23.09
CA HIS A 80 -3.97 18.71 -22.41
C HIS A 80 -2.98 18.06 -23.37
N THR A 81 -1.78 17.78 -22.88
CA THR A 81 -0.82 16.93 -23.59
C THR A 81 -1.45 15.55 -23.83
N GLN A 82 -1.31 15.03 -25.03
CA GLN A 82 -1.72 13.66 -25.37
C GLN A 82 -0.48 12.84 -25.66
N VAL A 83 -0.39 11.67 -25.04
CA VAL A 83 0.73 10.75 -25.27
C VAL A 83 0.21 9.57 -26.08
N SER A 84 0.66 9.43 -27.32
CA SER A 84 0.35 8.25 -28.13
C SER A 84 1.15 7.04 -27.64
N ARG A 85 0.54 5.85 -27.69
CA ARG A 85 1.27 4.61 -27.45
C ARG A 85 2.38 4.43 -28.48
N THR A 86 3.53 3.98 -28.01
CA THR A 86 4.70 3.67 -28.84
C THR A 86 5.13 2.24 -28.54
N VAL A 87 5.68 1.56 -29.53
CA VAL A 87 6.23 0.22 -29.34
C VAL A 87 7.53 0.34 -28.57
N ALA A 88 7.66 -0.41 -27.47
CA ALA A 88 8.88 -0.42 -26.69
C ALA A 88 10.08 -0.87 -27.54
N PRO A 89 11.24 -0.20 -27.43
CA PRO A 89 12.46 -0.64 -28.12
C PRO A 89 12.92 -2.00 -27.58
N ALA A 90 13.66 -2.76 -28.39
CA ALA A 90 14.18 -4.06 -28.00
C ALA A 90 15.09 -3.98 -26.75
N ILE A 91 15.85 -2.89 -26.61
CA ILE A 91 16.63 -2.57 -25.41
C ILE A 91 15.99 -1.32 -24.80
N LEU A 92 15.44 -1.48 -23.59
CA LEU A 92 14.86 -0.37 -22.84
C LEU A 92 15.97 0.59 -22.36
N PRO A 93 15.85 1.91 -22.57
CA PRO A 93 16.90 2.85 -22.16
C PRO A 93 16.98 2.98 -20.64
N ASN A 94 15.88 2.77 -19.92
CA ASN A 94 15.85 2.61 -18.48
C ASN A 94 14.56 1.87 -18.04
N ILE A 95 14.44 1.62 -16.74
CA ILE A 95 13.33 0.86 -16.16
C ILE A 95 11.96 1.56 -16.26
N LEU A 96 11.92 2.89 -16.41
CA LEU A 96 10.65 3.62 -16.55
C LEU A 96 9.95 3.30 -17.86
N ASN A 97 10.70 2.91 -18.89
CA ASN A 97 10.15 2.41 -20.16
C ASN A 97 9.52 1.01 -20.05
N LYS A 98 9.58 0.37 -18.86
CA LYS A 98 8.84 -0.86 -18.57
C LYS A 98 7.46 -0.61 -17.95
N ILE A 99 7.07 0.66 -17.78
CA ILE A 99 5.74 1.07 -17.32
C ILE A 99 4.78 1.10 -18.51
N GLY A 100 3.63 0.44 -18.37
CA GLY A 100 2.66 0.27 -19.46
C GLY A 100 2.75 -1.09 -20.14
N ASP A 101 1.95 -1.26 -21.20
CA ASP A 101 1.83 -2.50 -21.97
C ASP A 101 1.60 -3.74 -21.08
N THR A 102 0.73 -3.56 -20.07
CA THR A 102 0.45 -4.60 -19.08
C THR A 102 -0.40 -5.71 -19.69
N PRO A 103 -0.23 -6.97 -19.24
CA PRO A 103 -0.95 -8.08 -19.86
C PRO A 103 -2.45 -8.02 -19.54
N MET A 104 -3.24 -8.44 -20.53
CA MET A 104 -4.66 -8.77 -20.38
C MET A 104 -4.78 -10.29 -20.27
N VAL A 105 -5.24 -10.79 -19.12
CA VAL A 105 -5.27 -12.22 -18.82
C VAL A 105 -6.70 -12.69 -18.63
N ARG A 106 -7.10 -13.75 -19.33
CA ARG A 106 -8.42 -14.37 -19.14
C ARG A 106 -8.50 -15.06 -17.78
N ILE A 107 -9.59 -14.82 -17.06
CA ILE A 107 -9.91 -15.51 -15.80
C ILE A 107 -10.74 -16.75 -16.12
N ASN A 108 -10.29 -17.93 -15.70
CA ASN A 108 -10.81 -19.21 -16.22
C ASN A 108 -11.64 -20.00 -15.21
N ASN A 109 -11.24 -20.00 -13.94
CA ASN A 109 -11.79 -20.84 -12.88
C ASN A 109 -12.83 -20.08 -12.05
N ILE A 110 -12.54 -18.84 -11.68
CA ILE A 110 -13.46 -18.01 -10.87
C ILE A 110 -14.82 -17.82 -11.55
N PRO A 111 -14.94 -17.42 -12.83
CA PRO A 111 -16.25 -17.21 -13.46
C PRO A 111 -17.12 -18.46 -13.46
N LYS A 112 -16.52 -19.65 -13.62
CA LYS A 112 -17.22 -20.93 -13.58
C LYS A 112 -17.79 -21.22 -12.19
N ALA A 113 -17.01 -20.96 -11.13
CA ALA A 113 -17.45 -21.14 -9.75
C ALA A 113 -18.64 -20.23 -9.40
N PHE A 114 -18.74 -19.06 -10.03
CA PHE A 114 -19.84 -18.10 -9.84
C PHE A 114 -20.96 -18.21 -10.90
N GLY A 115 -20.90 -19.20 -11.81
CA GLY A 115 -21.93 -19.45 -12.82
C GLY A 115 -22.04 -18.38 -13.91
N LEU A 116 -20.95 -17.67 -14.21
CA LEU A 116 -20.91 -16.58 -15.18
C LEU A 116 -20.74 -17.12 -16.60
N LYS A 117 -21.46 -16.51 -17.55
CA LYS A 117 -21.46 -16.91 -18.98
C LYS A 117 -20.58 -16.02 -19.86
N CYS A 118 -20.30 -14.80 -19.42
CA CYS A 118 -19.47 -13.85 -20.14
C CYS A 118 -17.96 -14.15 -19.96
N GLU A 119 -17.12 -13.58 -20.82
CA GLU A 119 -15.67 -13.61 -20.66
C GLU A 119 -15.24 -12.56 -19.63
N ILE A 120 -14.50 -12.99 -18.60
CA ILE A 120 -13.84 -12.08 -17.66
C ILE A 120 -12.35 -12.01 -17.98
N LEU A 121 -11.85 -10.79 -18.17
CA LEU A 121 -10.44 -10.50 -18.36
C LEU A 121 -9.92 -9.63 -17.22
N ALA A 122 -8.70 -9.89 -16.77
CA ALA A 122 -7.98 -9.07 -15.82
C ALA A 122 -6.88 -8.27 -16.52
N LYS A 123 -6.89 -6.95 -16.32
CA LYS A 123 -5.80 -6.06 -16.70
C LYS A 123 -4.80 -5.98 -15.55
N CYS A 124 -3.67 -6.67 -15.72
CA CYS A 124 -2.72 -6.93 -14.63
C CYS A 124 -1.70 -5.79 -14.46
N GLU A 125 -2.11 -4.70 -13.79
CA GLU A 125 -1.27 -3.53 -13.57
C GLU A 125 -0.12 -3.73 -12.58
N PHE A 126 -0.10 -4.86 -11.88
CA PHE A 126 0.97 -5.25 -10.99
C PHE A 126 2.26 -5.70 -11.70
N PHE A 127 2.26 -5.81 -13.03
CA PHE A 127 3.46 -6.06 -13.85
C PHE A 127 4.24 -4.79 -14.24
N ASN A 128 3.75 -3.61 -13.90
CA ASN A 128 4.53 -2.39 -14.06
C ASN A 128 5.82 -2.45 -13.19
N ALA A 129 6.83 -1.66 -13.56
CA ALA A 129 8.16 -1.71 -12.96
C ALA A 129 8.21 -1.56 -11.42
N GLY A 130 7.41 -0.64 -10.87
CA GLY A 130 7.28 -0.42 -9.42
C GLY A 130 6.28 -1.38 -8.76
N GLY A 131 5.55 -2.16 -9.55
CA GLY A 131 4.62 -3.20 -9.11
C GLY A 131 3.18 -2.73 -8.93
N SER A 132 2.79 -1.59 -9.54
CA SER A 132 1.41 -1.10 -9.45
C SER A 132 0.97 -0.21 -10.62
N VAL A 133 -0.35 -0.02 -10.75
CA VAL A 133 -0.99 0.93 -11.66
C VAL A 133 -0.52 2.38 -11.48
N LYS A 134 0.00 2.73 -10.29
CA LYS A 134 0.41 4.10 -9.97
C LYS A 134 1.74 4.49 -10.61
N ASP A 135 2.48 3.53 -11.15
CA ASP A 135 3.72 3.80 -11.88
C ASP A 135 3.43 4.65 -13.12
N ARG A 136 2.28 4.40 -13.79
CA ARG A 136 1.81 5.18 -14.95
C ARG A 136 1.65 6.65 -14.64
N ILE A 137 0.93 6.96 -13.56
CA ILE A 137 0.64 8.35 -13.18
C ILE A 137 1.89 9.03 -12.65
N SER A 138 2.77 8.28 -11.99
CA SER A 138 4.02 8.81 -11.44
C SER A 138 4.95 9.25 -12.57
N LEU A 139 5.13 8.40 -13.59
CA LEU A 139 5.88 8.76 -14.79
C LEU A 139 5.25 9.95 -15.51
N ARG A 140 3.94 9.90 -15.75
CA ARG A 140 3.22 10.96 -16.48
C ARG A 140 3.28 12.31 -15.78
N MET A 141 3.07 12.35 -14.47
CA MET A 141 3.17 13.60 -13.68
C MET A 141 4.57 14.19 -13.70
N VAL A 142 5.62 13.35 -13.60
CA VAL A 142 7.02 13.80 -13.67
C VAL A 142 7.33 14.35 -15.06
N GLU A 143 6.98 13.64 -16.13
CA GLU A 143 7.26 14.08 -17.50
C GLU A 143 6.50 15.35 -17.89
N ASP A 144 5.23 15.49 -17.49
CA ASP A 144 4.48 16.72 -17.74
C ASP A 144 5.07 17.90 -16.94
N ALA A 145 5.52 17.67 -15.70
CA ALA A 145 6.19 18.70 -14.90
C ALA A 145 7.57 19.10 -15.46
N GLU A 146 8.33 18.15 -16.01
CA GLU A 146 9.57 18.40 -16.75
C GLU A 146 9.30 19.22 -18.02
N ARG A 147 8.31 18.81 -18.84
CA ARG A 147 7.92 19.52 -20.07
C ARG A 147 7.45 20.95 -19.79
N ALA A 148 6.73 21.16 -18.69
CA ALA A 148 6.26 22.48 -18.26
C ALA A 148 7.37 23.34 -17.63
N GLY A 149 8.58 22.82 -17.44
CA GLY A 149 9.68 23.52 -16.76
C GLY A 149 9.46 23.74 -15.26
N ILE A 150 8.45 23.08 -14.68
CA ILE A 150 8.16 23.14 -13.24
C ILE A 150 9.25 22.41 -12.48
N LEU A 151 9.58 21.19 -12.93
CA LEU A 151 10.56 20.32 -12.32
C LEU A 151 11.92 20.47 -13.01
N LYS A 152 12.95 20.88 -12.26
CA LYS A 152 14.33 21.07 -12.76
C LYS A 152 15.26 20.00 -12.18
N PRO A 153 16.37 19.64 -12.86
CA PRO A 153 17.31 18.64 -12.36
C PRO A 153 17.75 18.91 -10.91
N GLY A 154 17.64 17.89 -10.06
CA GLY A 154 17.97 17.99 -8.63
C GLY A 154 16.88 18.62 -7.74
N ASP A 155 15.73 19.04 -8.29
CA ASP A 155 14.58 19.47 -7.50
C ASP A 155 14.06 18.32 -6.59
N THR A 156 13.26 18.68 -5.58
CA THR A 156 12.67 17.73 -4.62
C THR A 156 11.20 17.46 -4.93
N ILE A 157 10.81 16.19 -5.05
CA ILE A 157 9.42 15.76 -5.17
C ILE A 157 8.89 15.38 -3.79
N ILE A 158 7.76 15.95 -3.40
CA ILE A 158 7.05 15.67 -2.14
C ILE A 158 5.65 15.18 -2.48
N GLU A 159 5.23 13.99 -2.04
CA GLU A 159 3.88 13.49 -2.37
C GLU A 159 3.13 12.94 -1.15
N PRO A 160 1.89 13.40 -0.89
CA PRO A 160 0.98 12.76 0.06
C PRO A 160 0.31 11.54 -0.57
N THR A 161 0.55 10.34 -0.03
CA THR A 161 0.11 9.10 -0.70
C THR A 161 -0.12 7.92 0.25
N SER A 162 -1.01 7.01 -0.18
CA SER A 162 -1.27 5.68 0.39
C SER A 162 -0.22 4.62 0.01
N GLY A 163 0.83 5.03 -0.70
CA GLY A 163 2.08 4.28 -0.83
C GLY A 163 2.46 3.95 -2.27
N ASN A 164 1.54 3.42 -3.09
CA ASN A 164 1.88 2.98 -4.46
C ASN A 164 2.32 4.14 -5.37
N THR A 165 1.65 5.30 -5.31
CA THR A 165 2.12 6.51 -6.01
C THR A 165 3.48 6.97 -5.46
N GLY A 166 3.73 6.78 -4.17
CA GLY A 166 5.04 7.06 -3.58
C GLY A 166 6.13 6.17 -4.16
N ILE A 167 5.87 4.87 -4.32
CA ILE A 167 6.82 3.92 -4.92
C ILE A 167 7.11 4.30 -6.37
N GLY A 168 6.07 4.60 -7.17
CA GLY A 168 6.24 5.03 -8.56
C GLY A 168 7.05 6.32 -8.68
N LEU A 169 6.78 7.32 -7.83
CA LEU A 169 7.53 8.58 -7.81
C LEU A 169 8.96 8.40 -7.30
N ALA A 170 9.17 7.58 -6.27
CA ALA A 170 10.50 7.26 -5.77
C ALA A 170 11.35 6.53 -6.83
N LEU A 171 10.74 5.61 -7.58
CA LEU A 171 11.38 4.93 -8.70
C LEU A 171 11.77 5.92 -9.81
N ALA A 172 10.85 6.80 -10.20
CA ALA A 172 11.13 7.84 -11.20
C ALA A 172 12.21 8.82 -10.72
N ALA A 173 12.17 9.21 -9.45
CA ALA A 173 13.15 10.09 -8.81
C ALA A 173 14.54 9.45 -8.77
N ALA A 174 14.64 8.17 -8.42
CA ALA A 174 15.90 7.43 -8.41
C ALA A 174 16.55 7.36 -9.80
N VAL A 175 15.74 7.18 -10.86
CA VAL A 175 16.23 7.11 -12.25
C VAL A 175 16.60 8.49 -12.79
N LYS A 176 15.81 9.52 -12.48
CA LYS A 176 15.97 10.88 -13.04
C LYS A 176 16.80 11.83 -12.17
N GLY A 177 17.24 11.39 -11.00
CA GLY A 177 18.11 12.17 -10.10
C GLY A 177 17.37 13.24 -9.29
N TYR A 178 16.13 12.98 -8.89
CA TYR A 178 15.37 13.85 -7.98
C TYR A 178 15.48 13.37 -6.54
N ARG A 179 15.44 14.30 -5.58
CA ARG A 179 15.20 13.95 -4.19
C ARG A 179 13.71 13.64 -4.00
N CYS A 180 13.38 12.59 -3.25
CA CYS A 180 11.99 12.18 -3.05
C CYS A 180 11.64 12.11 -1.56
N ILE A 181 10.53 12.75 -1.17
CA ILE A 181 9.97 12.72 0.18
C ILE A 181 8.53 12.23 0.10
N ILE A 182 8.23 11.12 0.76
CA ILE A 182 6.90 10.52 0.79
C ILE A 182 6.24 10.76 2.15
N VAL A 183 5.05 11.35 2.12
CA VAL A 183 4.24 11.57 3.33
C VAL A 183 3.08 10.58 3.32
N MET A 184 3.05 9.66 4.29
CA MET A 184 2.06 8.58 4.34
C MET A 184 1.46 8.37 5.74
N PRO A 185 0.21 7.88 5.86
CA PRO A 185 -0.36 7.49 7.14
C PRO A 185 0.37 6.32 7.82
N GLU A 186 0.25 6.23 9.15
CA GLU A 186 0.83 5.14 9.94
C GLU A 186 0.28 3.75 9.62
N LYS A 187 -0.98 3.64 9.15
CA LYS A 187 -1.61 2.35 8.81
C LYS A 187 -0.97 1.62 7.63
N MET A 188 -0.21 2.32 6.79
CA MET A 188 0.35 1.74 5.57
C MET A 188 1.42 0.69 5.91
N SER A 189 1.45 -0.38 5.12
CA SER A 189 2.30 -1.56 5.37
C SER A 189 3.80 -1.24 5.48
N MET A 190 4.51 -2.05 6.27
CA MET A 190 5.96 -1.89 6.44
C MET A 190 6.72 -2.25 5.17
N GLU A 191 6.21 -3.19 4.38
CA GLU A 191 6.75 -3.58 3.08
C GLU A 191 6.86 -2.38 2.13
N LYS A 192 5.87 -1.47 2.13
CA LYS A 192 5.93 -0.24 1.34
C LYS A 192 7.05 0.69 1.82
N VAL A 193 7.21 0.81 3.14
CA VAL A 193 8.27 1.62 3.73
C VAL A 193 9.66 1.08 3.36
N ASP A 194 9.83 -0.23 3.37
CA ASP A 194 11.11 -0.84 3.05
C ASP A 194 11.47 -0.67 1.57
N VAL A 195 10.49 -0.82 0.67
CA VAL A 195 10.67 -0.51 -0.76
C VAL A 195 11.03 0.95 -0.99
N LEU A 196 10.35 1.88 -0.32
CA LEU A 196 10.61 3.32 -0.44
C LEU A 196 12.01 3.70 0.05
N ARG A 197 12.44 3.14 1.19
CA ARG A 197 13.81 3.33 1.70
C ARG A 197 14.86 2.79 0.73
N ALA A 198 14.61 1.60 0.17
CA ALA A 198 15.51 0.99 -0.81
C ALA A 198 15.64 1.83 -2.09
N LEU A 199 14.58 2.53 -2.50
CA LEU A 199 14.58 3.49 -3.60
C LEU A 199 15.21 4.86 -3.24
N GLY A 200 15.64 5.04 -1.99
CA GLY A 200 16.27 6.28 -1.53
C GLY A 200 15.27 7.39 -1.17
N ALA A 201 13.99 7.08 -1.01
CA ALA A 201 13.00 8.07 -0.57
C ALA A 201 13.07 8.31 0.94
N GLU A 202 12.93 9.57 1.33
CA GLU A 202 12.71 9.97 2.71
C GLU A 202 11.23 9.79 3.06
N ILE A 203 10.94 9.30 4.27
CA ILE A 203 9.58 8.93 4.66
C ILE A 203 9.16 9.71 5.89
N VAL A 204 8.01 10.38 5.79
CA VAL A 204 7.35 11.08 6.89
C VAL A 204 6.01 10.38 7.16
N ARG A 205 5.81 9.93 8.40
CA ARG A 205 4.55 9.30 8.82
C ARG A 205 3.61 10.32 9.46
N THR A 206 2.31 10.14 9.26
CA THR A 206 1.25 10.95 9.88
C THR A 206 0.18 10.10 10.56
N PRO A 207 -0.52 10.60 11.59
CA PRO A 207 -1.59 9.85 12.26
C PRO A 207 -2.70 9.44 11.28
N THR A 208 -3.12 8.16 11.33
CA THR A 208 -4.19 7.63 10.46
C THR A 208 -5.55 8.26 10.74
N SER A 209 -5.81 8.65 11.99
CA SER A 209 -7.09 9.25 12.42
C SER A 209 -7.23 10.74 12.04
N ALA A 210 -6.19 11.36 11.49
CA ALA A 210 -6.24 12.76 11.09
C ALA A 210 -7.12 12.90 9.84
N ARG A 211 -8.18 13.72 9.95
CA ARG A 211 -9.00 14.15 8.80
C ARG A 211 -8.14 14.80 7.74
N PHE A 212 -8.54 14.71 6.47
CA PHE A 212 -7.76 15.27 5.36
C PHE A 212 -7.44 16.78 5.51
N ASP A 213 -8.33 17.54 6.16
CA ASP A 213 -8.19 18.99 6.36
C ASP A 213 -7.41 19.41 7.61
N SER A 214 -7.07 18.46 8.49
CA SER A 214 -6.23 18.72 9.66
C SER A 214 -4.79 19.08 9.24
N PRO A 215 -4.07 19.94 9.98
CA PRO A 215 -2.65 20.22 9.77
C PRO A 215 -1.74 19.00 9.86
N GLU A 216 -2.16 17.99 10.63
CA GLU A 216 -1.46 16.73 10.88
C GLU A 216 -1.76 15.66 9.82
N SER A 217 -2.68 15.92 8.90
CA SER A 217 -2.97 15.03 7.79
C SER A 217 -1.75 14.90 6.86
N HIS A 218 -1.60 13.76 6.20
CA HIS A 218 -0.54 13.56 5.20
C HIS A 218 -0.54 14.65 4.11
N VAL A 219 -1.71 15.16 3.71
CA VAL A 219 -1.83 16.31 2.80
C VAL A 219 -1.31 17.60 3.46
N GLY A 220 -1.76 17.91 4.68
CA GLY A 220 -1.33 19.10 5.41
C GLY A 220 0.18 19.14 5.67
N VAL A 221 0.75 18.01 6.08
CA VAL A 221 2.19 17.86 6.32
C VAL A 221 2.99 17.99 5.03
N ALA A 222 2.55 17.39 3.92
CA ALA A 222 3.22 17.55 2.62
C ALA A 222 3.30 19.03 2.21
N TRP A 223 2.19 19.77 2.33
CA TRP A 223 2.16 21.22 2.02
C TRP A 223 3.05 22.05 2.94
N ARG A 224 3.15 21.71 4.23
CA ARG A 224 4.08 22.35 5.15
C ARG A 224 5.53 22.11 4.72
N LEU A 225 5.90 20.86 4.43
CA LEU A 225 7.24 20.50 3.96
C LEU A 225 7.60 21.22 2.66
N LYS A 226 6.66 21.32 1.71
CA LYS A 226 6.85 22.06 0.46
C LYS A 226 7.17 23.54 0.70
N ASN A 227 6.52 24.17 1.70
CA ASN A 227 6.77 25.57 2.03
C ASN A 227 8.11 25.80 2.76
N GLU A 228 8.67 24.75 3.37
CA GLU A 228 9.94 24.81 4.11
C GLU A 228 11.15 24.39 3.25
N ILE A 229 10.95 23.53 2.26
CA ILE A 229 12.02 22.98 1.42
C ILE A 229 12.10 23.76 0.10
N PRO A 230 13.21 24.48 -0.17
CA PRO A 230 13.38 25.19 -1.44
C PRO A 230 13.42 24.22 -2.62
N ASN A 231 13.02 24.68 -3.80
CA ASN A 231 12.98 23.87 -5.04
C ASN A 231 12.22 22.54 -4.88
N SER A 232 11.16 22.56 -4.08
CA SER A 232 10.31 21.39 -3.86
C SER A 232 8.92 21.55 -4.47
N HIS A 233 8.38 20.43 -4.93
CA HIS A 233 7.12 20.38 -5.67
C HIS A 233 6.25 19.25 -5.14
N ILE A 234 4.96 19.53 -5.00
CA ILE A 234 3.94 18.50 -4.83
C ILE A 234 3.27 18.32 -6.18
N LEU A 235 3.34 17.12 -6.74
CA LEU A 235 2.73 16.83 -8.04
C LEU A 235 1.22 16.65 -7.91
N ASP A 236 0.75 16.22 -6.75
CA ASP A 236 -0.66 16.22 -6.33
C ASP A 236 -1.58 15.33 -7.18
N GLN A 237 -1.48 14.02 -6.94
CA GLN A 237 -2.31 13.02 -7.63
C GLN A 237 -3.82 13.24 -7.53
N TYR A 238 -4.32 14.03 -6.57
CA TYR A 238 -5.75 14.28 -6.38
C TYR A 238 -6.29 15.35 -7.32
N ARG A 239 -5.41 16.22 -7.84
CA ARG A 239 -5.78 17.37 -8.67
C ARG A 239 -5.13 17.36 -10.05
N ASN A 240 -4.00 16.68 -10.20
CA ASN A 240 -3.18 16.77 -11.40
C ASN A 240 -3.85 16.01 -12.57
N PRO A 241 -4.12 16.68 -13.71
CA PRO A 241 -4.76 16.04 -14.86
C PRO A 241 -3.90 14.90 -15.44
N SER A 242 -2.59 14.92 -15.23
CA SER A 242 -1.66 13.85 -15.59
C SER A 242 -2.08 12.48 -15.06
N ASN A 243 -2.76 12.41 -13.91
CA ASN A 243 -3.25 11.16 -13.33
C ASN A 243 -4.34 10.51 -14.22
N PRO A 244 -5.54 11.10 -14.40
CA PRO A 244 -6.53 10.52 -15.30
C PRO A 244 -6.05 10.47 -16.76
N LEU A 245 -5.23 11.41 -17.22
CA LEU A 245 -4.71 11.41 -18.59
C LEU A 245 -3.77 10.24 -18.87
N ALA A 246 -2.94 9.80 -17.91
CA ALA A 246 -2.14 8.59 -18.08
C ALA A 246 -3.02 7.38 -18.44
N HIS A 247 -4.17 7.26 -17.80
CA HIS A 247 -5.10 6.17 -18.03
C HIS A 247 -5.94 6.35 -19.29
N TYR A 248 -6.34 7.59 -19.60
CA TYR A 248 -7.07 7.93 -20.82
C TYR A 248 -6.22 7.69 -22.08
N ASP A 249 -4.95 8.11 -22.05
CA ASP A 249 -4.05 8.03 -23.20
C ASP A 249 -3.43 6.64 -23.39
N THR A 250 -3.16 5.90 -22.30
CA THR A 250 -2.44 4.62 -22.38
C THR A 250 -3.28 3.43 -21.95
N THR A 251 -3.68 3.35 -20.68
CA THR A 251 -4.37 2.17 -20.13
C THR A 251 -5.65 1.83 -20.92
N ALA A 252 -6.45 2.83 -21.28
CA ALA A 252 -7.67 2.63 -22.05
C ALA A 252 -7.40 2.20 -23.49
N GLU A 253 -6.41 2.80 -24.16
CA GLU A 253 -6.02 2.41 -25.52
C GLU A 253 -5.42 0.99 -25.54
N GLU A 254 -4.67 0.59 -24.50
CA GLU A 254 -4.22 -0.80 -24.32
C GLU A 254 -5.40 -1.76 -24.19
N ILE A 255 -6.40 -1.43 -23.38
CA ILE A 255 -7.62 -2.24 -23.22
C ILE A 255 -8.35 -2.36 -24.55
N LEU A 256 -8.53 -1.25 -25.28
CA LEU A 256 -9.20 -1.24 -26.58
C LEU A 256 -8.47 -2.10 -27.60
N GLU A 257 -7.15 -1.99 -27.68
CA GLU A 257 -6.33 -2.82 -28.59
C GLU A 257 -6.41 -4.31 -28.22
N GLN A 258 -6.17 -4.64 -26.95
CA GLN A 258 -6.16 -6.02 -26.44
C GLN A 258 -7.53 -6.69 -26.52
N CYS A 259 -8.61 -5.90 -26.54
CA CYS A 259 -9.97 -6.39 -26.67
C CYS A 259 -10.54 -6.26 -28.08
N GLU A 260 -9.74 -5.85 -29.07
CA GLU A 260 -10.19 -5.63 -30.45
C GLU A 260 -11.42 -4.69 -30.53
N GLY A 261 -11.46 -3.68 -29.66
CA GLY A 261 -12.57 -2.73 -29.53
C GLY A 261 -13.87 -3.30 -28.94
N LYS A 262 -13.89 -4.56 -28.50
CA LYS A 262 -15.07 -5.23 -27.95
C LYS A 262 -14.96 -5.39 -26.43
N VAL A 263 -15.57 -4.46 -25.69
CA VAL A 263 -15.68 -4.49 -24.22
C VAL A 263 -17.09 -4.03 -23.84
N ASP A 264 -17.78 -4.82 -23.03
CA ASP A 264 -19.15 -4.55 -22.60
C ASP A 264 -19.22 -3.97 -21.18
N MET A 265 -18.25 -4.33 -20.33
CA MET A 265 -18.17 -3.87 -18.96
C MET A 265 -16.73 -3.64 -18.52
N LEU A 266 -16.49 -2.59 -17.74
CA LEU A 266 -15.23 -2.34 -17.05
C LEU A 266 -15.50 -2.18 -15.54
N VAL A 267 -14.72 -2.86 -14.71
CA VAL A 267 -14.81 -2.80 -13.26
C VAL A 267 -13.48 -2.32 -12.67
N ALA A 268 -13.51 -1.26 -11.87
CA ALA A 268 -12.31 -0.71 -11.23
C ALA A 268 -12.60 -0.12 -9.84
N GLY A 269 -11.70 -0.39 -8.89
CA GLY A 269 -11.72 0.26 -7.58
C GLY A 269 -11.31 1.73 -7.66
N ALA A 270 -12.02 2.59 -6.92
CA ALA A 270 -11.75 4.03 -6.88
C ALA A 270 -10.95 4.41 -5.62
N GLY A 271 -9.76 4.96 -5.83
CA GLY A 271 -9.00 5.72 -4.82
C GLY A 271 -9.06 7.21 -5.15
N THR A 272 -8.02 7.71 -5.81
CA THR A 272 -8.07 9.09 -6.38
C THR A 272 -9.15 9.26 -7.44
N GLY A 273 -9.64 8.17 -8.04
CA GLY A 273 -10.59 8.19 -9.16
C GLY A 273 -9.95 8.33 -10.54
N GLY A 274 -8.66 8.68 -10.63
CA GLY A 274 -8.01 8.91 -11.92
C GLY A 274 -8.04 7.70 -12.87
N THR A 275 -7.88 6.48 -12.36
CA THR A 275 -7.95 5.26 -13.17
C THR A 275 -9.34 5.05 -13.78
N ILE A 276 -10.40 5.07 -12.96
CA ILE A 276 -11.76 4.87 -13.48
C ILE A 276 -12.19 6.02 -14.38
N THR A 277 -11.89 7.28 -14.02
CA THR A 277 -12.22 8.44 -14.85
C THR A 277 -11.51 8.42 -16.19
N GLY A 278 -10.19 8.22 -16.21
CA GLY A 278 -9.42 8.21 -17.45
C GLY A 278 -9.87 7.10 -18.40
N ILE A 279 -10.06 5.89 -17.88
CA ILE A 279 -10.52 4.75 -18.68
C ILE A 279 -11.95 4.96 -19.17
N ALA A 280 -12.87 5.33 -18.27
CA ALA A 280 -14.28 5.51 -18.61
C ALA A 280 -14.50 6.59 -19.68
N ARG A 281 -13.82 7.73 -19.57
CA ARG A 281 -13.91 8.80 -20.59
C ARG A 281 -13.54 8.28 -21.98
N LYS A 282 -12.40 7.58 -22.10
CA LYS A 282 -11.96 7.03 -23.38
C LYS A 282 -12.89 5.92 -23.88
N LEU A 283 -13.29 5.01 -23.00
CA LEU A 283 -14.13 3.87 -23.39
C LEU A 283 -15.53 4.34 -23.77
N LYS A 284 -16.13 5.34 -23.11
CA LYS A 284 -17.43 5.89 -23.55
C LYS A 284 -17.35 6.60 -24.90
N GLU A 285 -16.21 7.22 -25.24
CA GLU A 285 -16.01 7.78 -26.60
C GLU A 285 -15.92 6.70 -27.69
N ARG A 286 -15.39 5.51 -27.38
CA ARG A 286 -15.05 4.46 -28.37
C ARG A 286 -16.05 3.29 -28.38
N CYS A 287 -16.66 3.01 -27.24
CA CYS A 287 -17.58 1.92 -26.95
C CYS A 287 -18.79 2.52 -26.18
N PRO A 288 -19.71 3.22 -26.86
CA PRO A 288 -20.74 4.05 -26.19
C PRO A 288 -21.70 3.25 -25.28
N ASN A 289 -21.84 1.95 -25.51
CA ASN A 289 -22.71 1.07 -24.73
C ASN A 289 -21.99 0.38 -23.55
N ILE A 290 -20.71 0.70 -23.30
CA ILE A 290 -19.95 0.09 -22.21
C ILE A 290 -20.55 0.48 -20.85
N LYS A 291 -20.62 -0.50 -19.94
CA LYS A 291 -20.95 -0.27 -18.53
C LYS A 291 -19.68 -0.07 -17.70
N ILE A 292 -19.62 1.02 -16.96
CA ILE A 292 -18.52 1.37 -16.06
C ILE A 292 -18.97 1.16 -14.62
N ILE A 293 -18.34 0.21 -13.94
CA ILE A 293 -18.63 -0.15 -12.56
C ILE A 293 -17.51 0.37 -11.65
N GLY A 294 -17.85 1.32 -10.78
CA GLY A 294 -16.97 1.82 -9.73
C GLY A 294 -17.08 0.99 -8.47
N VAL A 295 -15.95 0.67 -7.84
CA VAL A 295 -15.93 -0.08 -6.58
C VAL A 295 -15.35 0.79 -5.47
N ASP A 296 -16.07 0.91 -4.37
CA ASP A 296 -15.75 1.80 -3.26
C ASP A 296 -15.91 1.06 -1.91
N PRO A 297 -14.93 1.11 -0.99
CA PRO A 297 -15.05 0.37 0.26
C PRO A 297 -16.09 0.96 1.23
N GLU A 298 -16.73 0.12 2.03
CA GLU A 298 -17.52 0.56 3.19
C GLU A 298 -16.68 1.49 4.07
N GLY A 299 -17.19 2.70 4.35
CA GLY A 299 -16.52 3.76 5.12
C GLY A 299 -15.89 4.86 4.28
N SER A 300 -15.85 4.68 2.95
CA SER A 300 -15.61 5.74 1.97
C SER A 300 -16.91 6.38 1.50
N ILE A 301 -16.80 7.61 0.98
CA ILE A 301 -17.93 8.44 0.47
C ILE A 301 -17.90 8.65 -1.05
N LEU A 302 -17.11 7.89 -1.80
CA LEU A 302 -16.94 8.14 -3.25
C LEU A 302 -18.16 7.68 -4.05
N ALA A 303 -18.85 6.64 -3.60
CA ALA A 303 -19.94 6.02 -4.35
C ALA A 303 -21.19 6.90 -4.44
N GLU A 304 -21.93 6.72 -5.54
CA GLU A 304 -23.25 7.30 -5.76
C GLU A 304 -24.29 6.18 -6.03
N PRO A 305 -25.55 6.33 -5.57
CA PRO A 305 -26.06 7.48 -4.80
C PRO A 305 -25.62 7.46 -3.33
N GLU A 306 -25.76 8.58 -2.62
CA GLU A 306 -25.21 8.79 -1.27
C GLU A 306 -25.75 7.80 -0.23
N GLU A 307 -26.93 7.22 -0.47
CA GLU A 307 -27.51 6.18 0.39
C GLU A 307 -26.60 4.95 0.53
N LEU A 308 -25.77 4.65 -0.49
CA LEU A 308 -24.81 3.56 -0.44
C LEU A 308 -23.68 3.79 0.57
N ASN A 309 -23.43 5.06 0.94
CA ASN A 309 -22.33 5.42 1.84
C ASN A 309 -22.72 5.38 3.33
N LYS A 310 -23.99 5.09 3.63
CA LYS A 310 -24.47 4.98 5.02
C LYS A 310 -23.89 3.74 5.69
N THR A 311 -22.95 3.93 6.61
CA THR A 311 -22.35 2.85 7.39
C THR A 311 -21.82 3.35 8.73
N ASP A 312 -21.77 2.46 9.71
CA ASP A 312 -21.16 2.72 11.02
C ASP A 312 -19.63 2.55 11.00
N LYS A 313 -19.08 1.99 9.91
CA LYS A 313 -17.64 1.79 9.75
C LYS A 313 -17.01 2.98 9.05
N THR A 314 -15.97 3.56 9.66
CA THR A 314 -15.18 4.66 9.05
C THR A 314 -13.75 4.23 8.72
N GLN A 315 -13.37 3.00 9.08
CA GLN A 315 -12.05 2.43 8.88
C GLN A 315 -12.16 1.05 8.25
N TYR A 316 -11.19 0.73 7.40
CA TYR A 316 -11.07 -0.53 6.67
C TYR A 316 -9.59 -0.84 6.42
N GLU A 317 -9.28 -2.13 6.29
CA GLU A 317 -7.91 -2.64 6.14
C GLU A 317 -7.45 -2.66 4.69
N VAL A 318 -8.37 -2.79 3.71
CA VAL A 318 -7.99 -2.70 2.29
C VAL A 318 -7.30 -1.37 2.00
N GLU A 319 -6.13 -1.44 1.37
CA GLU A 319 -5.33 -0.26 1.05
C GLU A 319 -5.51 0.21 -0.39
N GLY A 320 -5.41 1.52 -0.61
CA GLY A 320 -5.29 2.12 -1.95
C GLY A 320 -6.59 2.55 -2.63
N ILE A 321 -7.75 2.27 -2.02
CA ILE A 321 -9.09 2.68 -2.48
C ILE A 321 -9.86 3.37 -1.34
N GLY A 322 -10.86 4.17 -1.70
CA GLY A 322 -11.72 4.92 -0.79
C GLY A 322 -11.09 6.18 -0.17
N TYR A 323 -11.91 7.21 0.05
CA TYR A 323 -11.52 8.48 0.70
C TYR A 323 -12.71 9.11 1.45
N ASP A 324 -12.39 9.99 2.39
CA ASP A 324 -13.32 10.84 3.16
C ASP A 324 -13.64 12.18 2.47
N PHE A 325 -13.17 12.36 1.23
CA PHE A 325 -13.44 13.50 0.35
C PHE A 325 -13.50 13.03 -1.12
N ILE A 326 -14.08 13.84 -2.00
CA ILE A 326 -14.15 13.57 -3.45
C ILE A 326 -12.95 14.23 -4.14
N PRO A 327 -11.97 13.48 -4.68
CA PRO A 327 -10.81 14.08 -5.34
C PRO A 327 -11.20 14.87 -6.60
N THR A 328 -10.53 15.99 -6.88
CA THR A 328 -10.78 16.81 -8.09
C THR A 328 -10.70 16.02 -9.40
N VAL A 329 -9.84 15.00 -9.49
CA VAL A 329 -9.67 14.17 -10.70
C VAL A 329 -10.76 13.10 -10.88
N LEU A 330 -11.59 12.83 -9.87
CA LEU A 330 -12.67 11.87 -9.96
C LEU A 330 -13.89 12.52 -10.65
N ASP A 331 -14.15 12.09 -11.86
CA ASP A 331 -15.41 12.34 -12.57
C ASP A 331 -16.37 11.17 -12.30
N ARG A 332 -17.39 11.40 -11.48
CA ARG A 332 -18.41 10.38 -11.15
C ARG A 332 -19.48 10.24 -12.24
N SER A 333 -19.64 11.26 -13.11
CA SER A 333 -20.66 11.25 -14.17
C SER A 333 -20.43 10.18 -15.24
N VAL A 334 -19.19 9.69 -15.36
CA VAL A 334 -18.83 8.61 -16.29
C VAL A 334 -18.93 7.21 -15.68
N VAL A 335 -19.30 7.09 -14.39
CA VAL A 335 -19.52 5.81 -13.71
C VAL A 335 -21.01 5.48 -13.74
N ASP A 336 -21.37 4.32 -14.30
CA ASP A 336 -22.77 3.94 -14.48
C ASP A 336 -23.37 3.33 -13.21
N THR A 337 -22.57 2.61 -12.42
CA THR A 337 -23.03 1.99 -11.18
C THR A 337 -21.87 1.86 -10.19
N TRP A 338 -22.18 2.05 -8.91
CA TRP A 338 -21.24 1.83 -7.82
C TRP A 338 -21.55 0.54 -7.05
N TYR A 339 -20.50 -0.17 -6.66
CA TYR A 339 -20.56 -1.33 -5.77
C TYR A 339 -19.81 -1.01 -4.47
N LYS A 340 -20.48 -1.18 -3.32
CA LYS A 340 -19.82 -1.06 -2.02
C LYS A 340 -19.20 -2.39 -1.65
N SER A 341 -17.88 -2.37 -1.44
CA SER A 341 -17.17 -3.57 -1.02
C SER A 341 -16.82 -3.54 0.46
N ASN A 342 -16.77 -4.70 1.09
CA ASN A 342 -16.16 -4.86 2.39
C ASN A 342 -14.81 -5.58 2.31
N ASP A 343 -14.18 -5.56 3.46
CA ASP A 343 -12.84 -6.00 3.75
C ASP A 343 -12.72 -7.54 3.60
N GLU A 344 -13.70 -8.29 4.10
CA GLU A 344 -13.75 -9.76 4.05
C GLU A 344 -13.86 -10.32 2.64
N GLU A 345 -14.80 -9.81 1.83
CA GLU A 345 -14.93 -10.27 0.45
C GLU A 345 -13.68 -9.91 -0.38
N SER A 346 -13.07 -8.75 -0.10
CA SER A 346 -11.89 -8.27 -0.82
C SER A 346 -10.69 -9.20 -0.63
N PHE A 347 -10.35 -9.56 0.62
CA PHE A 347 -9.21 -10.43 0.86
C PHE A 347 -9.47 -11.88 0.48
N ASN A 348 -10.70 -12.38 0.66
CA ASN A 348 -11.06 -13.73 0.21
C ASN A 348 -10.96 -13.85 -1.31
N MET A 349 -11.46 -12.86 -2.06
CA MET A 349 -11.35 -12.85 -3.51
C MET A 349 -9.91 -12.67 -3.99
N SER A 350 -9.11 -11.83 -3.32
CA SER A 350 -7.68 -11.67 -3.62
C SER A 350 -6.92 -13.00 -3.47
N ARG A 351 -7.18 -13.75 -2.39
CA ARG A 351 -6.63 -15.11 -2.19
C ARG A 351 -7.12 -16.09 -3.25
N LEU A 352 -8.38 -15.97 -3.69
CA LEU A 352 -8.93 -16.81 -4.75
C LEU A 352 -8.24 -16.54 -6.10
N LEU A 353 -7.97 -15.27 -6.44
CA LEU A 353 -7.19 -14.89 -7.63
C LEU A 353 -5.78 -15.50 -7.59
N ILE A 354 -5.13 -15.49 -6.43
CA ILE A 354 -3.81 -16.10 -6.26
C ILE A 354 -3.91 -17.62 -6.43
N ARG A 355 -4.85 -18.27 -5.74
CA ARG A 355 -4.96 -19.72 -5.64
C ARG A 355 -5.44 -20.37 -6.94
N GLU A 356 -6.48 -19.81 -7.54
CA GLU A 356 -7.21 -20.43 -8.66
C GLU A 356 -6.74 -19.92 -10.02
N GLU A 357 -6.18 -18.71 -10.10
CA GLU A 357 -5.71 -18.11 -11.37
C GLU A 357 -4.19 -17.87 -11.39
N GLY A 358 -3.49 -18.07 -10.27
CA GLY A 358 -2.04 -17.81 -10.18
C GLY A 358 -1.66 -16.33 -10.24
N LEU A 359 -2.62 -15.41 -10.02
CA LEU A 359 -2.39 -13.97 -10.13
C LEU A 359 -1.97 -13.39 -8.77
N LEU A 360 -0.70 -13.03 -8.64
CA LEU A 360 -0.08 -12.53 -7.40
C LEU A 360 -0.43 -11.06 -7.10
N CYS A 361 -1.71 -10.79 -6.89
CA CYS A 361 -2.26 -9.44 -6.76
C CYS A 361 -2.61 -9.05 -5.31
N GLY A 362 -2.84 -7.75 -5.07
CA GLY A 362 -3.17 -7.18 -3.76
C GLY A 362 -4.65 -7.23 -3.37
N GLY A 363 -4.98 -6.61 -2.23
CA GLY A 363 -6.33 -6.58 -1.67
C GLY A 363 -7.36 -5.87 -2.56
N SER A 364 -7.00 -4.69 -3.09
CA SER A 364 -7.88 -3.93 -4.00
C SER A 364 -8.18 -4.64 -5.33
N SER A 365 -7.31 -5.57 -5.74
CA SER A 365 -7.57 -6.46 -6.88
C SER A 365 -8.70 -7.44 -6.56
N GLY A 366 -8.71 -7.98 -5.34
CA GLY A 366 -9.80 -8.79 -4.83
C GLY A 366 -11.11 -7.99 -4.70
N THR A 367 -11.05 -6.75 -4.23
CA THR A 367 -12.19 -5.83 -4.21
C THR A 367 -12.83 -5.66 -5.60
N ALA A 368 -12.01 -5.37 -6.61
CA ALA A 368 -12.50 -5.18 -7.99
C ALA A 368 -13.10 -6.47 -8.56
N MET A 369 -12.45 -7.62 -8.34
CA MET A 369 -12.95 -8.91 -8.82
C MET A 369 -14.22 -9.36 -8.09
N ALA A 370 -14.35 -9.08 -6.80
CA ALA A 370 -15.56 -9.36 -6.03
C ALA A 370 -16.76 -8.61 -6.63
N ALA A 371 -16.62 -7.30 -6.85
CA ALA A 371 -17.65 -6.53 -7.55
C ALA A 371 -17.92 -7.05 -8.97
N ALA A 372 -16.88 -7.46 -9.70
CA ALA A 372 -17.02 -7.96 -11.07
C ALA A 372 -17.84 -9.25 -11.15
N VAL A 373 -17.64 -10.21 -10.26
CA VAL A 373 -18.43 -11.46 -10.28
C VAL A 373 -19.90 -11.24 -9.90
N HIS A 374 -20.21 -10.14 -9.20
CA HIS A 374 -21.59 -9.72 -8.93
C HIS A 374 -22.19 -8.98 -10.12
N ALA A 375 -21.50 -7.96 -10.65
CA ALA A 375 -21.98 -7.13 -11.75
C ALA A 375 -22.11 -7.92 -13.06
N ALA A 376 -21.15 -8.80 -13.38
CA ALA A 376 -21.10 -9.54 -14.63
C ALA A 376 -22.20 -10.61 -14.78
N LYS A 377 -23.04 -10.85 -13.76
CA LYS A 377 -24.19 -11.76 -13.85
C LYS A 377 -25.24 -11.32 -14.86
N GLU A 378 -25.31 -10.02 -15.15
CA GLU A 378 -26.23 -9.49 -16.17
C GLU A 378 -25.72 -9.67 -17.61
N LEU A 379 -24.43 -9.98 -17.77
CA LEU A 379 -23.80 -10.16 -19.08
C LEU A 379 -24.11 -11.54 -19.64
N LYS A 380 -24.21 -11.61 -20.97
CA LYS A 380 -24.50 -12.82 -21.73
C LYS A 380 -23.24 -13.45 -22.28
N GLU A 381 -23.38 -14.68 -22.78
CA GLU A 381 -22.31 -15.35 -23.52
C GLU A 381 -21.88 -14.52 -24.74
N GLY A 382 -20.57 -14.46 -25.00
CA GLY A 382 -19.98 -13.62 -26.04
C GLY A 382 -19.69 -12.17 -25.64
N GLN A 383 -20.19 -11.70 -24.48
CA GLN A 383 -19.83 -10.39 -23.93
C GLN A 383 -18.58 -10.46 -23.06
N ARG A 384 -17.91 -9.32 -22.87
CA ARG A 384 -16.63 -9.22 -22.15
C ARG A 384 -16.65 -8.19 -21.02
N CYS A 385 -16.22 -8.63 -19.84
CA CYS A 385 -15.98 -7.80 -18.67
C CYS A 385 -14.48 -7.70 -18.40
N VAL A 386 -13.96 -6.48 -18.29
CA VAL A 386 -12.56 -6.20 -17.97
C VAL A 386 -12.45 -5.70 -16.52
N VAL A 387 -11.56 -6.29 -15.74
CA VAL A 387 -11.33 -5.96 -14.33
C VAL A 387 -9.91 -5.44 -14.15
N ILE A 388 -9.75 -4.28 -13.50
CA ILE A 388 -8.42 -3.71 -13.21
C ILE A 388 -7.87 -4.34 -11.92
N LEU A 389 -6.68 -4.96 -12.00
CA LEU A 389 -5.96 -5.50 -10.84
C LEU A 389 -4.78 -4.58 -10.49
N PRO A 390 -4.91 -3.69 -9.47
CA PRO A 390 -4.06 -2.51 -9.37
C PRO A 390 -2.60 -2.77 -8.96
N ASP A 391 -2.33 -3.73 -8.07
CA ASP A 391 -1.01 -3.91 -7.48
C ASP A 391 -0.71 -5.35 -7.04
N SER A 392 0.56 -5.59 -6.73
CA SER A 392 1.08 -6.93 -6.42
C SER A 392 0.92 -7.32 -4.95
N ILE A 393 1.01 -8.63 -4.68
CA ILE A 393 1.04 -9.19 -3.33
C ILE A 393 2.21 -8.68 -2.46
N ARG A 394 3.29 -8.15 -3.07
CA ARG A 394 4.50 -7.66 -2.38
C ARG A 394 4.17 -6.73 -1.21
N ASN A 395 3.17 -5.86 -1.39
CA ASN A 395 2.80 -4.87 -0.39
C ASN A 395 2.05 -5.47 0.82
N TYR A 396 1.65 -6.74 0.74
CA TYR A 396 0.71 -7.39 1.65
C TYR A 396 1.18 -8.77 2.12
N ILE A 397 2.48 -9.09 1.99
CA ILE A 397 3.02 -10.42 2.29
C ILE A 397 2.65 -10.83 3.72
N GLN A 398 2.79 -9.94 4.70
CA GLN A 398 2.43 -10.26 6.07
C GLN A 398 0.91 -10.35 6.29
N PHE A 399 0.13 -9.56 5.55
CA PHE A 399 -1.31 -9.39 5.79
C PHE A 399 -2.19 -10.43 5.07
N VAL A 400 -1.97 -10.63 3.77
CA VAL A 400 -2.76 -11.51 2.89
C VAL A 400 -2.36 -12.97 3.06
N CYS A 401 -1.06 -13.28 3.21
CA CYS A 401 -0.62 -14.67 3.33
C CYS A 401 -0.96 -15.30 4.70
N PHE A 402 -1.09 -14.51 5.78
CA PHE A 402 -1.09 -15.07 7.14
C PHE A 402 -2.22 -14.62 8.07
N LEU A 403 -2.78 -13.40 7.97
CA LEU A 403 -3.46 -12.79 9.14
C LEU A 403 -4.98 -12.54 9.04
N TYR A 404 -5.57 -12.57 7.84
CA TYR A 404 -6.95 -12.07 7.70
C TYR A 404 -8.05 -12.94 8.35
N GLN A 405 -7.83 -14.25 8.52
CA GLN A 405 -8.88 -15.16 9.03
C GLN A 405 -9.06 -15.12 10.56
N ILE A 406 -8.11 -14.54 11.31
CA ILE A 406 -8.03 -14.70 12.77
C ILE A 406 -8.52 -13.47 13.55
N SER A 407 -8.60 -12.29 12.92
CA SER A 407 -8.56 -11.01 13.67
C SER A 407 -9.92 -10.33 13.95
N ARG A 408 -11.07 -10.92 13.60
CA ARG A 408 -12.35 -10.16 13.53
C ARG A 408 -13.27 -10.16 14.77
N TRP A 409 -12.76 -10.40 15.97
CA TRP A 409 -13.60 -10.42 17.19
C TRP A 409 -12.93 -9.76 18.40
N VAL A 410 -12.84 -8.43 18.48
CA VAL A 410 -12.70 -7.73 19.78
C VAL A 410 -13.30 -6.32 19.71
N CYS A 411 -14.28 -6.04 20.58
CA CYS A 411 -14.80 -4.70 20.86
C CYS A 411 -14.08 -4.09 22.08
N TYR A 412 -13.85 -2.78 22.05
CA TYR A 412 -12.81 -2.07 22.80
C TYR A 412 -13.08 -1.85 24.30
N ARG A 413 -12.12 -2.28 25.15
CA ARG A 413 -11.48 -1.46 26.22
C ARG A 413 -10.03 -1.97 26.42
N LEU A 414 -9.05 -1.06 26.23
CA LEU A 414 -7.72 -1.36 25.70
C LEU A 414 -6.79 -2.18 26.62
N ILE A 415 -6.46 -3.39 26.17
CA ILE A 415 -5.19 -4.03 26.51
C ILE A 415 -4.10 -3.36 25.65
N LEU A 416 -3.14 -2.69 26.29
CA LEU A 416 -2.13 -1.89 25.59
C LEU A 416 -0.99 -2.73 24.98
N GLY A 417 -0.74 -3.92 25.53
CA GLY A 417 0.35 -4.81 25.13
C GLY A 417 0.88 -5.62 26.32
N MET A 418 1.99 -6.30 26.10
CA MET A 418 2.66 -7.10 27.13
C MET A 418 4.10 -6.64 27.37
N VAL A 419 4.58 -6.78 28.60
CA VAL A 419 5.98 -6.56 28.95
C VAL A 419 6.53 -7.86 29.53
N THR A 420 7.64 -8.33 28.99
CA THR A 420 8.36 -9.51 29.52
C THR A 420 9.62 -9.06 30.25
N LEU A 421 9.95 -9.73 31.35
CA LEU A 421 11.18 -9.45 32.11
C LEU A 421 12.43 -9.57 31.23
N GLY A 422 12.49 -10.58 30.34
CA GLY A 422 13.62 -10.78 29.42
C GLY A 422 13.86 -9.61 28.47
N ASN A 423 12.81 -9.10 27.81
CA ASN A 423 12.92 -7.94 26.92
C ASN A 423 13.29 -6.65 27.68
N MET A 424 12.74 -6.47 28.90
CA MET A 424 13.08 -5.33 29.74
C MET A 424 14.57 -5.34 30.13
N LEU A 425 15.07 -6.48 30.61
CA LEU A 425 16.48 -6.63 30.99
C LEU A 425 17.41 -6.50 29.78
N SER A 426 17.07 -7.11 28.65
CA SER A 426 17.87 -6.97 27.42
C SER A 426 17.94 -5.52 26.93
N SER A 427 16.83 -4.79 27.01
CA SER A 427 16.77 -3.38 26.60
C SER A 427 17.52 -2.45 27.56
N ILE A 428 17.56 -2.76 28.86
CA ILE A 428 18.38 -2.06 29.86
C ILE A 428 19.87 -2.34 29.63
N LEU A 429 20.24 -3.62 29.47
CA LEU A 429 21.63 -4.03 29.25
C LEU A 429 22.21 -3.50 27.94
N ALA A 430 21.37 -3.37 26.91
CA ALA A 430 21.75 -2.77 25.62
C ALA A 430 21.76 -1.23 25.63
N GLY A 431 21.50 -0.58 26.77
CA GLY A 431 21.45 0.88 26.89
C GLY A 431 20.29 1.56 26.15
N LYS A 432 19.29 0.79 25.69
CA LYS A 432 18.15 1.31 24.91
C LYS A 432 17.10 1.99 25.79
N ILE A 433 17.06 1.65 27.09
CA ILE A 433 16.16 2.26 28.08
C ILE A 433 16.86 2.43 29.44
N ASN A 434 16.48 3.48 30.18
CA ASN A 434 16.92 3.70 31.55
C ASN A 434 15.89 3.17 32.56
N LEU A 435 16.31 2.92 33.81
CA LEU A 435 15.41 2.47 34.88
C LEU A 435 14.28 3.47 35.21
N SER A 436 14.48 4.75 34.88
CA SER A 436 13.48 5.82 35.04
C SER A 436 12.53 5.97 33.85
N ASP A 437 12.74 5.24 32.76
CA ASP A 437 11.90 5.33 31.57
C ASP A 437 10.56 4.60 31.76
N PRO A 438 9.47 5.08 31.13
CA PRO A 438 8.18 4.41 31.20
C PRO A 438 8.22 3.05 30.48
N VAL A 439 7.56 2.05 31.08
CA VAL A 439 7.46 0.67 30.55
C VAL A 439 6.81 0.60 29.16
N SER A 440 6.11 1.66 28.74
CA SER A 440 5.56 1.79 27.38
C SER A 440 6.63 1.74 26.28
N LYS A 441 7.90 2.05 26.59
CA LYS A 441 9.04 1.94 25.64
C LYS A 441 9.44 0.51 25.32
N VAL A 442 9.10 -0.47 26.16
CA VAL A 442 9.44 -1.90 25.99
C VAL A 442 8.20 -2.79 25.82
N LEU A 443 7.07 -2.16 25.49
CA LEU A 443 5.78 -2.80 25.34
C LEU A 443 5.69 -3.56 24.01
N TYR A 444 5.42 -4.86 24.08
CA TYR A 444 4.99 -5.65 22.94
C TYR A 444 3.53 -5.31 22.63
N LYS A 445 3.32 -4.48 21.60
CA LYS A 445 1.98 -4.05 21.16
C LYS A 445 1.29 -5.05 20.23
N GLN A 446 2.06 -5.95 19.63
CA GLN A 446 1.53 -7.03 18.81
C GLN A 446 1.21 -8.22 19.70
N PHE A 447 -0.07 -8.56 19.79
CA PHE A 447 -0.57 -9.75 20.47
C PHE A 447 -1.91 -10.15 19.88
N LYS A 448 -2.26 -11.42 20.04
CA LYS A 448 -3.58 -11.94 19.66
C LYS A 448 -4.38 -12.28 20.90
N GLN A 449 -5.69 -12.04 20.81
CA GLN A 449 -6.64 -12.41 21.84
C GLN A 449 -7.39 -13.67 21.39
N ILE A 450 -7.60 -14.59 22.32
CA ILE A 450 -8.41 -15.80 22.14
C ILE A 450 -9.48 -15.86 23.22
N THR A 451 -10.63 -16.47 22.93
CA THR A 451 -11.67 -16.69 23.93
C THR A 451 -11.54 -18.09 24.54
N LEU A 452 -12.21 -18.33 25.67
CA LEU A 452 -12.30 -19.66 26.28
C LEU A 452 -12.99 -20.72 25.40
N THR A 453 -13.69 -20.29 24.34
CA THR A 453 -14.39 -21.18 23.40
C THR A 453 -13.57 -21.51 22.16
N ASP A 454 -12.42 -20.87 21.97
CA ASP A 454 -11.53 -21.15 20.85
C ASP A 454 -10.82 -22.50 21.02
N ASN A 455 -10.63 -23.23 19.92
CA ASN A 455 -9.97 -24.54 19.96
C ASN A 455 -8.43 -24.43 20.02
N LEU A 456 -7.77 -25.51 20.48
CA LEU A 456 -6.31 -25.56 20.61
C LEU A 456 -5.58 -25.49 19.26
N GLY A 457 -6.22 -25.86 18.15
CA GLY A 457 -5.64 -25.69 16.81
C GLY A 457 -5.47 -24.23 16.43
N LYS A 458 -6.50 -23.41 16.69
CA LYS A 458 -6.46 -21.95 16.52
C LYS A 458 -5.38 -21.33 17.41
N LEU A 459 -5.26 -21.77 18.66
CA LEU A 459 -4.20 -21.33 19.57
C LEU A 459 -2.81 -21.72 19.05
N SER A 460 -2.63 -22.93 18.52
CA SER A 460 -1.36 -23.38 17.93
C SER A 460 -0.95 -22.51 16.75
N SER A 461 -1.86 -22.24 15.80
CA SER A 461 -1.58 -21.38 14.64
C SER A 461 -1.25 -19.94 15.03
N ILE A 462 -1.81 -19.44 16.13
CA ILE A 462 -1.44 -18.13 16.69
C ILE A 462 -0.01 -18.16 17.25
N LEU A 463 0.33 -19.20 18.01
CA LEU A 463 1.62 -19.31 18.70
C LEU A 463 2.80 -19.66 17.78
N GLU A 464 2.53 -20.04 16.52
CA GLU A 464 3.57 -20.16 15.49
C GLU A 464 4.14 -18.79 15.06
N ILE A 465 3.37 -17.72 15.26
CA ILE A 465 3.71 -16.37 14.78
C ILE A 465 3.92 -15.43 15.97
N ASP A 466 2.97 -15.43 16.91
CA ASP A 466 3.00 -14.59 18.09
C ASP A 466 3.63 -15.34 19.27
N HIS A 467 4.51 -14.68 20.01
CA HIS A 467 5.19 -15.29 21.16
C HIS A 467 4.22 -15.66 22.29
N PHE A 468 3.03 -15.06 22.30
CA PHE A 468 2.00 -15.25 23.31
C PHE A 468 0.60 -14.93 22.75
N ALA A 469 -0.41 -15.57 23.33
CA ALA A 469 -1.82 -15.30 23.12
C ALA A 469 -2.47 -14.89 24.45
N LEU A 470 -3.31 -13.86 24.44
CA LEU A 470 -4.11 -13.46 25.60
C LEU A 470 -5.46 -14.16 25.58
N VAL A 471 -5.73 -14.94 26.62
CA VAL A 471 -7.06 -15.51 26.85
C VAL A 471 -7.93 -14.44 27.49
N VAL A 472 -9.02 -14.08 26.83
CA VAL A 472 -9.97 -13.05 27.26
C VAL A 472 -11.38 -13.61 27.40
N HIS A 473 -12.17 -13.04 28.31
CA HIS A 473 -13.58 -13.37 28.47
C HIS A 473 -14.38 -12.12 28.82
N GLU A 474 -15.64 -12.07 28.38
CA GLU A 474 -16.57 -10.99 28.70
C GLU A 474 -17.38 -11.34 29.96
N GLN A 475 -17.33 -10.50 30.99
CA GLN A 475 -18.20 -10.58 32.16
C GLN A 475 -19.20 -9.44 32.17
N ILE A 476 -20.46 -9.72 32.52
CA ILE A 476 -21.49 -8.70 32.73
C ILE A 476 -21.37 -8.21 34.19
N GLN A 477 -21.00 -6.94 34.37
CA GLN A 477 -20.93 -6.28 35.66
C GLN A 477 -22.17 -5.38 35.83
N TYR A 478 -23.00 -5.71 36.81
CA TYR A 478 -24.13 -4.89 37.21
C TYR A 478 -23.64 -3.74 38.10
N LEU A 479 -24.01 -2.52 37.74
CA LEU A 479 -23.76 -1.30 38.51
C LEU A 479 -24.88 -1.14 39.55
N THR A 480 -24.61 -0.38 40.60
CA THR A 480 -25.53 -0.14 41.73
C THR A 480 -26.83 0.57 41.32
N ASP A 481 -26.88 1.16 40.13
CA ASP A 481 -28.04 1.82 39.53
C ASP A 481 -28.92 0.87 38.68
N GLY A 482 -28.59 -0.42 38.63
CA GLY A 482 -29.32 -1.42 37.82
C GLY A 482 -28.90 -1.47 36.35
N SER A 483 -27.97 -0.62 35.90
CA SER A 483 -27.36 -0.75 34.58
C SER A 483 -26.33 -1.87 34.55
N HIS A 484 -26.05 -2.43 33.37
CA HIS A 484 -25.05 -3.47 33.20
C HIS A 484 -23.98 -3.02 32.22
N SER A 485 -22.72 -3.32 32.53
CA SER A 485 -21.57 -3.07 31.66
C SER A 485 -20.86 -4.38 31.37
N LYS A 486 -20.48 -4.61 30.10
CA LYS A 486 -19.62 -5.75 29.76
C LYS A 486 -18.17 -5.37 30.00
N LYS A 487 -17.48 -6.12 30.85
CA LYS A 487 -16.06 -5.93 31.17
C LYS A 487 -15.26 -7.09 30.59
N GLN A 488 -14.27 -6.76 29.78
CA GLN A 488 -13.31 -7.73 29.27
C GLN A 488 -12.27 -8.02 30.36
N MET A 489 -12.11 -9.30 30.71
CA MET A 489 -11.16 -9.77 31.71
C MET A 489 -10.11 -10.64 31.02
N VAL A 490 -8.83 -10.41 31.34
CA VAL A 490 -7.74 -11.29 30.92
C VAL A 490 -7.74 -12.51 31.85
N PHE A 491 -8.02 -13.67 31.29
CA PHE A 491 -8.02 -14.96 31.99
C PHE A 491 -6.61 -15.54 32.12
N GLY A 492 -5.75 -15.29 31.13
CA GLY A 492 -4.38 -15.76 31.15
C GLY A 492 -3.60 -15.33 29.93
N VAL A 493 -2.28 -15.51 30.01
CA VAL A 493 -1.36 -15.41 28.88
C VAL A 493 -0.88 -16.83 28.59
N VAL A 494 -0.94 -17.25 27.34
CA VAL A 494 -0.53 -18.58 26.91
C VAL A 494 0.58 -18.44 25.89
N THR A 495 1.64 -19.23 26.06
CA THR A 495 2.81 -19.29 25.17
C THR A 495 2.91 -20.67 24.52
N ALA A 496 3.78 -20.80 23.51
CA ALA A 496 4.07 -22.10 22.89
C ALA A 496 4.57 -23.14 23.92
N VAL A 497 5.27 -22.68 24.96
CA VAL A 497 5.76 -23.52 26.06
C VAL A 497 4.60 -24.09 26.87
N ASP A 498 3.58 -23.27 27.16
CA ASP A 498 2.41 -23.70 27.93
C ASP A 498 1.59 -24.75 27.16
N LEU A 499 1.42 -24.56 25.84
CA LEU A 499 0.74 -25.52 24.97
C LEU A 499 1.52 -26.84 24.88
N LEU A 500 2.84 -26.78 24.74
CA LEU A 500 3.70 -27.96 24.73
C LEU A 500 3.63 -28.72 26.08
N ASN A 501 3.68 -28.00 27.20
CA ASN A 501 3.55 -28.58 28.54
C ASN A 501 2.19 -29.25 28.73
N PHE A 502 1.11 -28.65 28.23
CA PHE A 502 -0.23 -29.23 28.28
C PHE A 502 -0.32 -30.55 27.48
N VAL A 503 0.21 -30.58 26.25
CA VAL A 503 0.20 -31.78 25.40
C VAL A 503 1.08 -32.89 25.99
N THR A 504 2.26 -32.54 26.50
CA THR A 504 3.19 -33.51 27.09
C THR A 504 2.70 -34.06 28.42
N ALA A 505 2.03 -33.25 29.25
CA ALA A 505 1.40 -33.70 30.49
C ALA A 505 0.24 -34.66 30.23
N ARG A 506 -0.63 -34.38 29.23
CA ARG A 506 -1.71 -35.29 28.83
C ARG A 506 -1.20 -36.64 28.32
N LYS A 507 -0.17 -36.64 27.46
CA LYS A 507 0.45 -37.89 26.98
C LYS A 507 1.05 -38.73 28.12
N ARG A 508 1.55 -38.10 29.19
CA ARG A 508 2.03 -38.82 30.38
C ARG A 508 0.89 -39.41 31.21
N GLN A 509 -0.22 -38.69 31.38
CA GLN A 509 -1.42 -39.20 32.04
C GLN A 509 -2.10 -40.34 31.25
N GLU A 510 -2.17 -40.22 29.93
CA GLU A 510 -2.70 -41.28 29.06
C GLU A 510 -1.83 -42.54 29.13
N ARG A 511 -0.49 -42.39 29.18
CA ARG A 511 0.44 -43.52 29.40
C ARG A 511 0.31 -44.15 30.79
N SER A 512 0.19 -43.35 31.85
CA SER A 512 0.03 -43.91 33.20
C SER A 512 -1.33 -44.61 33.37
N MET A 513 -2.37 -44.12 32.69
CA MET A 513 -3.67 -44.78 32.66
C MET A 513 -3.65 -46.08 31.86
N SER A 514 -2.94 -46.13 30.72
CA SER A 514 -2.78 -47.38 29.95
C SER A 514 -1.95 -48.42 30.70
N GLU A 515 -0.90 -48.01 31.42
CA GLU A 515 -0.08 -48.91 32.25
C GLU A 515 -0.88 -49.43 33.46
N SER A 516 -1.77 -48.62 34.05
CA SER A 516 -2.63 -49.07 35.15
C SER A 516 -3.76 -50.03 34.73
N THR A 517 -4.15 -50.04 33.46
CA THR A 517 -5.12 -51.01 32.91
C THR A 517 -4.48 -52.34 32.51
N ASP A 518 -3.16 -52.38 32.27
CA ASP A 518 -2.43 -53.61 31.97
C ASP A 518 -1.99 -54.38 33.24
N GLU A 519 -1.98 -53.75 34.42
CA GLU A 519 -1.75 -54.43 35.71
C GLU A 519 -3.03 -55.03 36.34
N LEU A 520 -4.20 -54.83 35.72
CA LEU A 520 -5.51 -55.28 36.22
C LEU A 520 -6.24 -56.29 35.30
N ASN A 521 -5.55 -56.85 34.30
CA ASN A 521 -6.06 -57.95 33.46
C ASN A 521 -5.19 -59.21 33.52
#